data_AF-A0A3D5B7H2-F1
#
_entry.id   AF-A0A3D5B7H2-F1
#
_cell.length_a   1.000
_cell.length_b   1.000
_cell.length_c   1.000
_cell.angle_alpha   90.00
_cell.angle_beta   90.00
_cell.angle_gamma   90.00
#
_symmetry.space_group_name_H-M   'P 1'
#
loop_
_entity.id
_entity.type
_entity.pdbx_description
1 polymer ?
#
loop_
_entity_poly.entity_id
_entity_poly.type
_entity_poly.pdbx_seq_one_letter_code
_entity_poly.pdbx_strand_id
1 'polypeptide(L)'
;SGTNSLFTETPTEYFEGVDLAGVPDLNQVVDIAVNELDLYLLGGNGLIADCVTSSVVSGTVTCENPVSYVDGRTGLEEQLVVMPDGQFTGVTYAGYPEPSVSILESTTGDIYRFSVRFRLYQRLRPDFGEYEVDETKATAFTLIFDKQLYAFLAYGHQLFYAYVN
;
A
#
# COMPACT_ATOMS: atom_id res chain seq x y z
N SER A 1 -18.51 29.13 6.84
CA SER A 1 -19.45 28.59 5.84
C SER A 1 -18.78 27.39 5.19
N GLY A 2 -19.24 26.18 5.49
CA GLY A 2 -18.76 24.97 4.79
C GLY A 2 -19.55 24.81 3.50
N THR A 3 -18.89 24.92 2.35
CA THR A 3 -19.47 24.44 1.10
C THR A 3 -19.39 22.93 1.13
N ASN A 4 -20.53 22.26 1.31
CA ASN A 4 -20.64 20.85 0.99
C ASN A 4 -20.43 20.72 -0.53
N SER A 5 -19.24 20.32 -0.95
CA SER A 5 -18.95 20.03 -2.36
C SER A 5 -19.41 18.60 -2.65
N LEU A 6 -20.32 18.47 -3.60
CA LEU A 6 -20.73 17.17 -4.15
C LEU A 6 -19.74 16.77 -5.25
N PHE A 7 -19.64 15.48 -5.55
CA PHE A 7 -19.15 15.04 -6.87
C PHE A 7 -20.14 15.60 -7.90
N THR A 8 -19.79 16.74 -8.52
CA THR A 8 -20.68 17.47 -9.42
C THR A 8 -20.75 16.87 -10.81
N GLU A 9 -19.76 16.05 -11.17
CA GLU A 9 -19.71 15.29 -12.41
C GLU A 9 -20.26 13.87 -12.16
N THR A 10 -20.86 13.27 -13.19
CA THR A 10 -21.30 11.88 -13.14
C THR A 10 -20.06 11.00 -12.88
N PRO A 11 -20.04 10.17 -11.83
CA PRO A 11 -18.93 9.26 -11.59
C PRO A 11 -18.74 8.30 -12.76
N THR A 12 -17.49 8.10 -13.17
CA THR A 12 -17.12 7.08 -14.15
C THR A 12 -16.74 5.80 -13.42
N GLU A 13 -17.20 4.66 -13.92
CA GLU A 13 -16.77 3.36 -13.42
C GLU A 13 -15.33 3.09 -13.89
N TYR A 14 -14.40 2.90 -12.95
CA TYR A 14 -12.98 2.73 -13.28
C TYR A 14 -12.70 1.50 -14.16
N PHE A 15 -13.44 0.41 -13.95
CA PHE A 15 -13.33 -0.83 -14.73
C PHE A 15 -14.36 -0.92 -15.86
N GLU A 16 -14.95 0.20 -16.30
CA GLU A 16 -15.92 0.20 -17.39
C GLU A 16 -15.35 -0.47 -18.65
N GLY A 17 -16.07 -1.46 -19.18
CA GLY A 17 -15.66 -2.20 -20.38
C GLY A 17 -14.51 -3.20 -20.18
N VAL A 18 -14.03 -3.40 -18.95
CA VAL A 18 -13.06 -4.45 -18.61
C VAL A 18 -13.81 -5.78 -18.41
N ASP A 19 -13.25 -6.89 -18.91
CA ASP A 19 -13.77 -8.22 -18.61
C ASP A 19 -13.70 -8.46 -17.09
N LEU A 20 -14.82 -8.83 -16.47
CA LEU A 20 -14.90 -9.11 -15.03
C LEU A 20 -13.90 -10.18 -14.58
N ALA A 21 -13.51 -11.11 -15.46
CA ALA A 21 -12.46 -12.10 -15.16
C ALA A 21 -11.07 -11.46 -14.99
N GLY A 22 -10.85 -10.26 -15.56
CA GLY A 22 -9.65 -9.45 -15.40
C GLY A 22 -9.73 -8.43 -14.27
N VAL A 23 -10.87 -8.28 -13.60
CA VAL A 23 -11.04 -7.38 -12.45
C VAL A 23 -10.78 -8.15 -11.15
N PRO A 24 -9.93 -7.64 -10.23
CA PRO A 24 -9.73 -8.24 -8.92
C PRO A 24 -11.02 -8.34 -8.12
N ASP A 25 -11.17 -9.38 -7.27
CA ASP A 25 -12.32 -9.47 -6.35
C ASP A 25 -12.26 -8.35 -5.32
N LEU A 26 -13.01 -7.27 -5.59
CA LEU A 26 -13.05 -6.08 -4.75
C LEU A 26 -13.60 -6.35 -3.34
N ASN A 27 -14.28 -7.48 -3.10
CA ASN A 27 -14.72 -7.86 -1.75
C ASN A 27 -13.55 -8.28 -0.84
N GLN A 28 -12.39 -8.62 -1.41
CA GLN A 28 -11.18 -8.99 -0.66
C GLN A 28 -10.26 -7.78 -0.42
N VAL A 29 -10.55 -6.63 -1.02
CA VAL A 29 -9.73 -5.42 -0.93
C VAL A 29 -10.00 -4.70 0.40
N VAL A 30 -8.94 -4.44 1.15
CA VAL A 30 -9.00 -3.80 2.47
C VAL A 30 -8.56 -2.34 2.44
N ASP A 31 -7.73 -1.96 1.47
CA ASP A 31 -7.28 -0.58 1.27
C ASP A 31 -6.81 -0.35 -0.18
N ILE A 32 -6.74 0.92 -0.59
CA ILE A 32 -6.34 1.33 -1.94
C ILE A 32 -5.29 2.44 -1.90
N ALA A 33 -4.32 2.37 -2.81
CA ALA A 33 -3.42 3.48 -3.09
C ALA A 33 -3.44 3.83 -4.57
N VAL A 34 -3.24 5.10 -4.88
CA VAL A 34 -3.34 5.63 -6.25
C VAL A 34 -2.03 6.29 -6.64
N ASN A 35 -1.56 6.00 -7.84
CA ASN A 35 -0.50 6.74 -8.52
C ASN A 35 -1.04 7.28 -9.84
N GLU A 36 -1.33 8.59 -9.89
CA GLU A 36 -2.06 9.22 -11.00
C GLU A 36 -3.44 8.58 -11.21
N LEU A 37 -3.55 7.63 -12.15
CA LEU A 37 -4.74 6.83 -12.36
C LEU A 37 -4.52 5.34 -12.08
N ASP A 38 -3.28 4.90 -11.89
CA ASP A 38 -2.98 3.50 -11.58
C ASP A 38 -3.37 3.17 -10.14
N LEU A 39 -3.97 2.00 -9.94
CA LEU A 39 -4.50 1.55 -8.66
C LEU A 39 -3.70 0.37 -8.10
N TYR A 40 -3.29 0.50 -6.85
CA TYR A 40 -2.82 -0.60 -6.02
C TYR A 40 -3.94 -1.02 -5.09
N LEU A 41 -4.45 -2.23 -5.26
CA LEU A 41 -5.52 -2.81 -4.43
C LEU A 41 -4.92 -3.81 -3.46
N LEU A 42 -4.95 -3.50 -2.16
CA LEU A 42 -4.41 -4.39 -1.13
C LEU A 42 -5.46 -5.40 -0.67
N GLY A 43 -5.13 -6.68 -0.74
CA GLY A 43 -5.88 -7.73 -0.07
C GLY A 43 -5.48 -7.91 1.39
N GLY A 44 -6.39 -8.40 2.23
CA GLY A 44 -6.12 -8.62 3.67
C GLY A 44 -5.01 -9.64 3.98
N ASN A 45 -4.60 -10.43 2.97
CA ASN A 45 -3.48 -11.38 3.02
C ASN A 45 -2.13 -10.77 2.61
N GLY A 46 -2.07 -9.47 2.31
CA GLY A 46 -0.85 -8.76 1.95
C GLY A 46 -0.47 -8.82 0.47
N LEU A 47 -1.29 -9.48 -0.37
CA LEU A 47 -1.11 -9.47 -1.82
C LEU A 47 -1.73 -8.20 -2.41
N ILE A 48 -1.07 -7.64 -3.42
CA ILE A 48 -1.53 -6.47 -4.16
C ILE A 48 -1.98 -6.93 -5.54
N ALA A 49 -3.08 -6.35 -6.02
CA ALA A 49 -3.37 -6.27 -7.45
C ALA A 49 -2.96 -4.88 -7.97
N ASP A 50 -2.25 -4.84 -9.10
CA ASP A 50 -1.79 -3.62 -9.76
C ASP A 50 -2.59 -3.40 -11.04
N CYS A 51 -3.40 -2.35 -11.09
CA CYS A 51 -4.29 -2.04 -12.18
C CYS A 51 -3.87 -0.75 -12.88
N VAL A 52 -3.28 -0.89 -14.06
CA VAL A 52 -2.66 0.19 -14.82
C VAL A 52 -3.59 0.65 -15.95
N THR A 53 -3.68 1.97 -16.13
CA THR A 53 -4.41 2.58 -17.24
C THR A 53 -3.57 2.57 -18.53
N SER A 54 -4.13 2.06 -19.63
CA SER A 54 -3.45 2.10 -20.93
C SER A 54 -3.55 3.49 -21.55
N SER A 55 -2.40 4.08 -21.89
CA SER A 55 -2.34 5.30 -22.70
C SER A 55 -2.50 5.04 -24.21
N VAL A 56 -2.33 3.78 -24.64
CA VAL A 56 -2.36 3.38 -26.06
C VAL A 56 -3.79 3.10 -26.52
N VAL A 57 -4.61 2.50 -25.67
CA VAL A 57 -6.05 2.31 -25.89
C VAL A 57 -6.76 3.10 -24.82
N SER A 58 -7.21 4.30 -25.19
CA SER A 58 -7.88 5.23 -24.27
C SER A 58 -9.00 4.51 -23.51
N GLY A 59 -8.89 4.45 -22.19
CA GLY A 59 -9.93 3.91 -21.31
C GLY A 59 -9.86 2.41 -21.04
N THR A 60 -8.80 1.70 -21.43
CA THR A 60 -8.62 0.29 -21.04
C THR A 60 -7.72 0.16 -19.81
N VAL A 61 -8.21 -0.52 -18.78
CA VAL A 61 -7.45 -0.91 -17.58
C VAL A 61 -6.99 -2.36 -17.70
N THR A 62 -5.74 -2.64 -17.34
CA THR A 62 -5.21 -4.00 -17.22
C THR A 62 -4.73 -4.23 -15.79
N CYS A 63 -5.12 -5.34 -15.18
CA CYS A 63 -4.67 -5.68 -13.83
C CYS A 63 -3.75 -6.91 -13.82
N GLU A 64 -2.64 -6.83 -13.07
CA GLU A 64 -1.89 -7.99 -12.59
C GLU A 64 -2.42 -8.36 -11.20
N ASN A 65 -2.96 -9.57 -11.03
CA ASN A 65 -3.61 -9.99 -9.79
C ASN A 65 -3.38 -11.48 -9.46
N PRO A 66 -2.68 -11.82 -8.37
CA PRO A 66 -1.83 -10.93 -7.57
C PRO A 66 -0.52 -10.60 -8.31
N VAL A 67 0.12 -9.50 -7.94
CA VAL A 67 1.48 -9.21 -8.39
C VAL A 67 2.49 -10.19 -7.76
N SER A 68 3.58 -10.45 -8.46
CA SER A 68 4.69 -11.24 -7.91
C SER A 68 5.65 -10.37 -7.10
N TYR A 69 5.85 -10.72 -5.82
CA TYR A 69 6.86 -10.07 -4.98
C TYR A 69 8.21 -10.74 -5.13
N VAL A 70 9.25 -9.93 -5.33
CA VAL A 70 10.64 -10.38 -5.35
C VAL A 70 11.45 -9.61 -4.31
N ASP A 71 12.46 -10.25 -3.75
CA ASP A 71 13.34 -9.63 -2.78
C ASP A 71 14.39 -8.81 -3.53
N GLY A 72 14.46 -7.53 -3.20
CA GLY A 72 15.42 -6.56 -3.72
C GLY A 72 16.47 -6.16 -2.69
N ARG A 73 16.46 -6.75 -1.49
CA ARG A 73 17.44 -6.46 -0.45
C ARG A 73 18.77 -7.13 -0.78
N THR A 74 19.86 -6.47 -0.38
CA THR A 74 21.21 -6.95 -0.65
C THR A 74 21.44 -8.35 -0.08
N GLY A 75 21.86 -9.29 -0.93
CA GLY A 75 22.12 -10.69 -0.58
C GLY A 75 20.91 -11.63 -0.68
N LEU A 76 19.73 -11.12 -1.03
CA LEU A 76 18.50 -11.89 -1.23
C LEU A 76 17.90 -11.72 -2.63
N GLU A 77 18.62 -11.06 -3.54
CA GLU A 77 18.09 -10.58 -4.81
C GLU A 77 17.43 -11.69 -5.65
N GLU A 78 16.31 -11.34 -6.29
CA GLU A 78 15.51 -12.22 -7.18
C GLU A 78 14.82 -13.41 -6.49
N GLN A 79 14.92 -13.54 -5.18
CA GLN A 79 14.15 -14.55 -4.44
C GLN A 79 12.68 -14.14 -4.38
N LEU A 80 11.77 -15.09 -4.55
CA LEU A 80 10.34 -14.83 -4.35
C LEU A 80 10.07 -14.50 -2.88
N VAL A 81 9.33 -13.43 -2.65
CA VAL A 81 8.86 -13.07 -1.30
C VAL A 81 7.47 -13.67 -1.10
N VAL A 82 7.35 -14.52 -0.10
CA VAL A 82 6.06 -14.99 0.40
C VAL A 82 5.67 -14.11 1.59
N MET A 83 4.52 -13.46 1.51
CA MET A 83 4.00 -12.69 2.64
C MET A 83 3.71 -13.64 3.80
N PRO A 84 4.08 -13.28 5.04
CA PRO A 84 3.74 -14.10 6.19
C PRO A 84 2.23 -14.12 6.41
N ASP A 85 1.75 -15.17 7.07
CA ASP A 85 0.39 -15.20 7.58
C ASP A 85 0.20 -14.05 8.58
N GLY A 86 -0.66 -13.09 8.22
CA GLY A 86 -0.86 -11.85 8.97
C GLY A 86 -2.10 -11.10 8.51
N GLN A 87 -2.38 -9.96 9.15
CA GLN A 87 -3.51 -9.09 8.79
C GLN A 87 -2.98 -7.79 8.19
N PHE A 88 -3.05 -7.68 6.88
CA PHE A 88 -2.67 -6.46 6.17
C PHE A 88 -3.86 -5.53 6.10
N THR A 89 -3.64 -4.25 6.36
CA THR A 89 -4.76 -3.30 6.60
C THR A 89 -4.57 -1.93 5.98
N GLY A 90 -3.40 -1.65 5.43
CA GLY A 90 -3.14 -0.36 4.81
C GLY A 90 -2.12 -0.44 3.71
N VAL A 91 -2.29 0.40 2.69
CA VAL A 91 -1.36 0.59 1.59
C VAL A 91 -1.15 2.10 1.35
N THR A 92 0.09 2.49 1.07
CA THR A 92 0.41 3.87 0.68
C THR A 92 1.32 3.89 -0.53
N TYR A 93 1.04 4.78 -1.47
CA TYR A 93 1.96 5.15 -2.53
C TYR A 93 2.71 6.43 -2.16
N ALA A 94 4.03 6.46 -2.39
CA ALA A 94 4.85 7.65 -2.27
C ALA A 94 5.65 7.84 -3.56
N GLY A 95 5.48 8.97 -4.25
CA GLY A 95 6.13 9.26 -5.53
C GLY A 95 7.51 9.93 -5.45
N TYR A 96 7.95 10.32 -4.25
CA TYR A 96 9.23 11.02 -4.03
C TYR A 96 9.84 10.61 -2.67
N PRO A 97 11.18 10.51 -2.53
CA PRO A 97 12.23 10.72 -3.54
C PRO A 97 12.38 9.56 -4.52
N GLU A 98 11.99 8.36 -4.09
CA GLU A 98 11.93 7.17 -4.92
C GLU A 98 10.51 6.60 -4.87
N PRO A 99 9.86 6.40 -6.03
CA PRO A 99 8.52 5.83 -6.10
C PRO A 99 8.43 4.48 -5.39
N SER A 100 7.47 4.35 -4.48
CA SER A 100 7.30 3.14 -3.69
C SER A 100 5.86 2.89 -3.29
N VAL A 101 5.56 1.61 -3.08
CA VAL A 101 4.32 1.12 -2.48
C VAL A 101 4.68 0.47 -1.16
N SER A 102 4.03 0.89 -0.08
CA SER A 102 4.26 0.32 1.26
C SER A 102 2.97 -0.26 1.79
N ILE A 103 3.05 -1.39 2.51
CA ILE A 103 1.89 -2.03 3.14
C ILE A 103 2.13 -2.28 4.62
N LEU A 104 1.06 -2.18 5.41
CA LEU A 104 1.07 -2.38 6.85
C LEU A 104 0.51 -3.77 7.22
N GLU A 105 1.29 -4.55 7.94
CA GLU A 105 0.80 -5.69 8.71
C GLU A 105 0.41 -5.20 10.12
N SER A 106 -0.88 -5.24 10.43
CA SER A 106 -1.44 -4.62 11.63
C SER A 106 -1.05 -5.31 12.93
N THR A 107 -0.81 -6.62 12.93
CA THR A 107 -0.55 -7.39 14.16
C THR A 107 0.83 -7.11 14.75
N THR A 108 1.81 -6.90 13.90
CA THR A 108 3.21 -6.64 14.24
C THR A 108 3.57 -5.17 14.10
N GLY A 109 2.80 -4.40 13.33
CA GLY A 109 3.17 -3.05 12.92
C GLY A 109 4.27 -3.02 11.86
N ASP A 110 4.63 -4.17 11.27
CA ASP A 110 5.64 -4.22 10.23
C ASP A 110 5.13 -3.48 8.97
N ILE A 111 5.96 -2.57 8.45
CA ILE A 111 5.73 -1.89 7.19
C ILE A 111 6.67 -2.48 6.14
N TYR A 112 6.10 -3.11 5.12
CA TYR A 112 6.84 -3.68 3.99
C TYR A 112 6.89 -2.65 2.88
N ARG A 113 8.09 -2.29 2.42
CA ARG A 113 8.31 -1.27 1.40
C ARG A 113 8.81 -1.91 0.11
N PHE A 114 8.05 -1.69 -0.94
CA PHE A 114 8.30 -2.21 -2.28
C PHE A 114 8.59 -1.07 -3.25
N SER A 115 9.44 -1.32 -4.25
CA SER A 115 9.48 -0.47 -5.43
C SER A 115 8.16 -0.58 -6.19
N VAL A 116 7.89 0.32 -7.14
CA VAL A 116 6.72 0.21 -8.04
C VAL A 116 6.76 -1.01 -8.97
N ARG A 117 7.86 -1.80 -8.96
CA ARG A 117 7.95 -3.11 -9.62
C ARG A 117 7.87 -4.27 -8.60
N PHE A 118 7.30 -4.00 -7.45
CA PHE A 118 7.07 -4.95 -6.36
C PHE A 118 8.31 -5.68 -5.87
N ARG A 119 9.46 -4.98 -5.87
CA ARG A 119 10.70 -5.46 -5.25
C ARG A 119 10.75 -5.01 -3.80
N LEU A 120 10.72 -5.93 -2.85
CA LEU A 120 10.87 -5.63 -1.43
C LEU A 120 12.28 -5.13 -1.18
N TYR A 121 12.45 -3.89 -0.77
CA TYR A 121 13.78 -3.33 -0.46
C TYR A 121 13.95 -2.97 1.01
N GLN A 122 12.86 -2.87 1.78
CA GLN A 122 12.95 -2.61 3.21
C GLN A 122 11.74 -3.17 3.96
N ARG A 123 11.97 -3.67 5.18
CA ARG A 123 10.93 -3.93 6.16
C ARG A 123 11.22 -3.10 7.39
N LEU A 124 10.29 -2.20 7.74
CA LEU A 124 10.36 -1.40 8.95
C LEU A 124 9.59 -2.14 10.04
N ARG A 125 10.20 -2.26 11.22
CA ARG A 125 9.56 -2.83 12.39
C ARG A 125 9.62 -1.79 13.50
N PRO A 126 8.49 -1.44 14.14
CA PRO A 126 8.52 -0.56 15.29
C PRO A 126 9.27 -1.23 16.44
N ASP A 127 10.09 -0.44 17.14
CA ASP A 127 10.72 -0.82 18.41
C ASP A 127 10.32 0.24 19.45
N PHE A 128 9.44 -0.15 20.35
CA PHE A 128 8.91 0.72 21.40
C PHE A 128 9.79 0.73 22.65
N GLY A 129 10.83 -0.11 22.73
CA GLY A 129 11.66 -0.25 23.92
C GLY A 129 10.82 -0.60 25.16
N GLU A 130 10.87 0.27 26.17
CA GLU A 130 10.10 0.12 27.42
C GLU A 130 8.73 0.81 27.39
N TYR A 131 8.36 1.47 26.28
CA TYR A 131 7.09 2.17 26.18
C TYR A 131 5.93 1.17 26.04
N GLU A 132 4.91 1.32 26.89
CA GLU A 132 3.70 0.49 26.85
C GLU A 132 2.77 0.96 25.72
N VAL A 133 2.50 0.06 24.79
CA VAL A 133 1.48 0.28 23.75
C VAL A 133 0.15 -0.28 24.24
N ASP A 134 -0.85 0.59 24.34
CA ASP A 134 -2.15 0.26 24.93
C ASP A 134 -2.92 -0.78 24.11
N GLU A 135 -2.77 -0.70 22.78
CA GLU A 135 -3.42 -1.59 21.81
C GLU A 135 -2.37 -2.40 21.05
N THR A 136 -2.67 -3.65 20.76
CA THR A 136 -1.70 -4.56 20.12
C THR A 136 -1.68 -4.47 18.59
N LYS A 137 -2.67 -3.79 17.99
CA LYS A 137 -2.79 -3.68 16.54
C LYS A 137 -2.56 -2.25 16.06
N ALA A 138 -1.71 -2.10 15.06
CA ALA A 138 -1.58 -0.87 14.33
C ALA A 138 -2.85 -0.64 13.48
N THR A 139 -3.45 0.54 13.58
CA THR A 139 -4.71 0.88 12.93
C THR A 139 -4.55 1.76 11.70
N ALA A 140 -3.42 2.46 11.58
CA ALA A 140 -3.10 3.31 10.44
C ALA A 140 -1.60 3.58 10.39
N PHE A 141 -1.09 3.85 9.20
CA PHE A 141 0.29 4.30 9.01
C PHE A 141 0.37 5.33 7.88
N THR A 142 1.46 6.09 7.87
CA THR A 142 1.87 6.83 6.67
C THR A 142 3.39 7.01 6.68
N LEU A 143 3.96 7.15 5.49
CA LEU A 143 5.36 7.49 5.29
C LEU A 143 5.43 8.87 4.64
N ILE A 144 6.27 9.76 5.18
CA ILE A 144 6.48 11.09 4.62
C ILE A 144 7.97 11.38 4.51
N PHE A 145 8.35 11.96 3.37
CA PHE A 145 9.71 12.43 3.14
C PHE A 145 9.74 13.95 3.22
N ASP A 146 10.62 14.49 4.07
CA ASP A 146 11.04 15.89 4.07
C ASP A 146 12.54 15.97 3.78
N LYS A 147 13.37 16.10 4.82
CA LYS A 147 14.84 15.96 4.70
C LYS A 147 15.32 14.52 4.85
N GLN A 148 14.49 13.70 5.49
CA GLN A 148 14.66 12.28 5.72
C GLN A 148 13.28 11.63 5.75
N LEU A 149 13.24 10.30 5.64
CA LEU A 149 12.00 9.55 5.69
C LEU A 149 11.51 9.41 7.13
N TYR A 150 10.23 9.70 7.37
CA TYR A 150 9.55 9.46 8.63
C TYR A 150 8.44 8.42 8.45
N ALA A 151 8.33 7.51 9.39
CA ALA A 151 7.19 6.62 9.53
C ALA A 151 6.32 7.10 10.68
N PHE A 152 5.01 7.20 10.44
CA PHE A 152 3.99 7.44 11.45
C PHE A 152 3.15 6.17 11.58
N LEU A 153 2.85 5.76 12.81
CA LEU A 153 2.12 4.54 13.11
C LEU A 153 1.17 4.77 14.28
N ALA A 154 -0.11 4.43 14.10
CA ALA A 154 -1.15 4.62 15.09
C ALA A 154 -1.57 3.29 15.72
N TYR A 155 -1.74 3.27 17.05
CA TYR A 155 -2.28 2.17 17.86
C TYR A 155 -3.37 2.72 18.76
N GLY A 156 -4.64 2.50 18.41
CA GLY A 156 -5.76 3.06 19.17
C GLY A 156 -5.66 4.60 19.30
N HIS A 157 -5.42 5.08 20.52
CA HIS A 157 -5.27 6.52 20.82
C HIS A 157 -3.82 7.01 20.85
N GLN A 158 -2.85 6.13 20.63
CA GLN A 158 -1.42 6.45 20.62
C GLN A 158 -0.94 6.60 19.18
N LEU A 159 -0.22 7.70 18.90
CA LEU A 159 0.42 7.96 17.61
C LEU A 159 1.92 8.08 17.83
N PHE A 160 2.67 7.25 17.11
CA PHE A 160 4.12 7.20 17.15
C PHE A 160 4.71 7.68 15.84
N TYR A 161 5.93 8.22 15.89
CA TYR A 161 6.71 8.49 14.70
C TYR A 161 8.19 8.24 14.93
N ALA A 162 8.90 7.85 13.87
CA ALA A 162 10.34 7.68 13.88
C ALA A 162 10.94 8.06 12.53
N TYR A 163 12.20 8.47 12.52
CA TYR A 163 12.95 8.57 11.27
C TYR A 163 13.41 7.17 10.84
N VAL A 164 13.44 6.95 9.53
CA VAL A 164 13.85 5.70 8.91
C VAL A 164 15.28 5.87 8.40
N ASN A 165 16.16 4.94 8.80
CA ASN A 165 17.54 4.83 8.30
C ASN A 165 17.63 4.00 7.02
#